data_AF-A0A6M5UDY8-F1
#
_entry.id   AF-A0A6M5UDY8-F1
#
_cell.length_a   1.000
_cell.length_b   1.000
_cell.length_c   1.000
_cell.angle_alpha   90.00
_cell.angle_beta   90.00
_cell.angle_gamma   90.00
#
_symmetry.space_group_name_H-M   'P 1'
#
loop_
_entity.id
_entity.type
_entity.pdbx_description
1 polymer ?
#
loop_
_entity_poly.entity_id
_entity_poly.type
_entity_poly.pdbx_seq_one_letter_code
_entity_poly.pdbx_strand_id
1 'polypeptide(L)'
;MIIVTTNEVPGYRIDAVLGEVMGMTVRSANIGANFVASFRSIGGGEVTEYTKLVYESRQEVMHRMVQEAQRRGGNAVVGMRFDTGEIAASFSEVCAYGTAVVVSPIPAGQPGATAQSAHQAQVAPPAAQQPGGHGHPQDAAPDQPAWR
;
A
#
# COMPACT_ATOMS: atom_id res chain seq x y z
N MET A 1 -5.80 1.75 -6.48
CA MET A 1 -4.66 2.20 -5.65
C MET A 1 -3.38 1.82 -6.37
N ILE A 2 -2.42 2.73 -6.47
CA ILE A 2 -1.11 2.43 -7.07
C ILE A 2 -0.27 1.66 -6.04
N ILE A 3 0.39 0.58 -6.44
CA ILE A 3 1.28 -0.18 -5.57
C ILE A 3 2.54 -0.45 -6.38
N VAL A 4 3.69 -0.03 -5.87
CA VAL A 4 4.98 -0.20 -6.55
C VAL A 4 6.03 -0.73 -5.61
N THR A 5 6.99 -1.46 -6.18
CA THR A 5 8.18 -1.93 -5.47
C THR A 5 9.28 -0.86 -5.40
N THR A 6 9.20 0.21 -6.19
CA THR A 6 10.09 1.37 -6.13
C THR A 6 9.72 2.29 -4.97
N ASN A 7 10.66 3.13 -4.52
CA ASN A 7 10.39 4.11 -3.45
C ASN A 7 9.64 5.33 -3.98
N GLU A 8 9.79 5.62 -5.27
CA GLU A 8 9.14 6.70 -5.98
C GLU A 8 8.15 6.17 -7.03
N VAL A 9 7.27 7.04 -7.50
CA VAL A 9 6.34 6.76 -8.60
C VAL A 9 6.60 7.80 -9.70
N PRO A 10 7.40 7.49 -10.75
CA PRO A 10 7.68 8.43 -11.83
C PRO A 10 6.39 8.99 -12.46
N GLY A 11 6.35 10.29 -12.70
CA GLY A 11 5.13 10.99 -13.13
C GLY A 11 4.19 11.37 -11.99
N TYR A 12 4.49 11.03 -10.74
CA TYR A 12 3.68 11.41 -9.59
C TYR A 12 4.52 12.15 -8.56
N ARG A 13 3.87 13.06 -7.82
CA ARG A 13 4.42 13.69 -6.63
C ARG A 13 3.83 13.01 -5.40
N ILE A 14 4.67 12.67 -4.42
CA ILE A 14 4.22 12.24 -3.09
C ILE A 14 3.85 13.50 -2.31
N ASP A 15 2.57 13.67 -1.98
CA ASP A 15 2.05 14.82 -1.23
C ASP A 15 2.04 14.56 0.29
N ALA A 16 1.91 13.29 0.71
CA ALA A 16 1.98 12.90 2.12
C ALA A 16 2.51 11.48 2.30
N VAL A 17 3.22 11.24 3.41
CA VAL A 17 3.69 9.92 3.84
C VAL A 17 2.92 9.51 5.09
N LEU A 18 2.25 8.37 5.04
CA LEU A 18 1.30 7.90 6.07
C LEU A 18 1.84 6.74 6.92
N GLY A 19 3.15 6.49 6.79
CA GLY A 19 3.86 5.44 7.50
C GLY A 19 3.70 4.05 6.87
N GLU A 20 4.22 3.07 7.59
CA GLU A 20 4.19 1.66 7.20
C GLU A 20 2.77 1.09 7.27
N VAL A 21 2.46 0.19 6.34
CA VAL A 21 1.23 -0.60 6.28
C VAL A 21 1.57 -2.04 5.93
N MET A 22 0.78 -2.98 6.45
CA MET A 22 1.00 -4.40 6.22
C MET A 22 -0.30 -5.20 6.12
N GLY A 23 -0.20 -6.34 5.46
CA GLY A 23 -1.16 -7.42 5.54
C GLY A 23 -0.42 -8.71 5.80
N MET A 24 -0.94 -9.54 6.70
CA MET A 24 -0.33 -10.81 7.07
C MET A 24 -1.36 -11.93 7.08
N THR A 25 -0.90 -13.16 6.83
CA THR A 25 -1.67 -14.39 7.03
C THR A 25 -0.74 -15.50 7.49
N VAL A 26 -1.27 -16.41 8.30
CA VAL A 26 -0.59 -17.64 8.72
C VAL A 26 -1.30 -18.83 8.08
N ARG A 27 -0.55 -19.74 7.49
CA ARG A 27 -1.05 -20.97 6.86
C ARG A 27 -0.50 -22.19 7.59
N SER A 28 -1.34 -23.20 7.80
CA SER A 28 -0.87 -24.47 8.36
C SER A 28 -0.16 -25.30 7.30
N ALA A 29 1.03 -25.80 7.63
CA ALA A 29 1.79 -26.74 6.80
C ALA A 29 1.02 -28.04 6.52
N ASN A 30 0.08 -28.41 7.41
CA ASN A 30 -0.73 -29.62 7.27
C ASN A 30 -1.81 -29.50 6.19
N ILE A 31 -2.20 -28.28 5.79
CA ILE A 31 -3.05 -28.09 4.60
C ILE A 31 -2.28 -28.59 3.37
N GLY A 32 -0.98 -28.30 3.27
CA GLY A 32 -0.12 -28.77 2.19
C GLY A 32 0.16 -30.27 2.21
N ALA A 33 0.39 -30.86 3.40
CA ALA A 33 0.71 -32.28 3.54
C ALA A 33 -0.37 -33.22 2.97
N ASN A 34 -1.65 -32.83 3.11
CA ASN A 34 -2.77 -33.56 2.50
C ASN A 34 -2.74 -33.49 0.96
N PHE A 35 -2.27 -32.38 0.38
CA PHE A 35 -2.08 -32.27 -1.07
C PHE A 35 -0.85 -33.05 -1.56
N VAL A 36 0.30 -33.03 -0.87
CA VAL A 36 1.50 -33.81 -1.25
C VAL A 36 1.21 -35.32 -1.29
N ALA A 37 0.42 -35.82 -0.33
CA ALA A 37 0.04 -37.23 -0.31
C ALA A 37 -0.75 -37.67 -1.56
N SER A 38 -1.50 -36.76 -2.18
CA SER A 38 -2.23 -37.02 -3.43
C SER A 38 -1.37 -36.90 -4.69
N PHE A 39 -0.22 -36.21 -4.65
CA PHE A 39 0.63 -35.92 -5.82
C PHE A 39 1.96 -36.67 -5.87
N ARG A 40 2.16 -37.69 -5.01
CA ARG A 40 3.39 -38.49 -4.92
C ARG A 40 3.71 -39.33 -6.19
N SER A 41 3.18 -39.00 -7.36
CA SER A 41 3.27 -39.81 -8.58
C SER A 41 3.76 -39.11 -9.84
N ILE A 42 4.12 -37.81 -9.88
CA ILE A 42 4.57 -37.18 -11.12
C ILE A 42 5.82 -36.32 -10.87
N GLY A 43 6.83 -36.45 -11.75
CA GLY A 43 8.22 -36.00 -11.60
C GLY A 43 8.43 -34.55 -11.19
N GLY A 44 9.66 -34.22 -10.79
CA GLY A 44 10.10 -33.00 -10.10
C GLY A 44 9.90 -31.65 -10.82
N GLY A 45 8.67 -31.35 -11.23
CA GLY A 45 8.20 -30.04 -11.67
C GLY A 45 7.47 -29.29 -10.56
N GLU A 46 6.69 -28.28 -10.97
CA GLU A 46 5.88 -27.46 -10.09
C GLU A 46 4.81 -28.29 -9.34
N VAL A 47 4.59 -27.98 -8.06
CA VAL A 47 3.48 -28.53 -7.29
C VAL A 47 2.31 -27.55 -7.35
N THR A 48 1.46 -27.69 -8.38
CA THR A 48 0.40 -26.74 -8.75
C THR A 48 -0.48 -26.30 -7.58
N GLU A 49 -0.85 -27.21 -6.68
CA GLU A 49 -1.69 -26.93 -5.51
C GLU A 49 -0.97 -26.02 -4.52
N TYR A 50 0.33 -26.22 -4.31
CA TYR A 50 1.14 -25.34 -3.47
C TYR A 50 1.35 -23.99 -4.13
N THR A 51 1.60 -23.93 -5.43
CA THR A 51 1.70 -22.65 -6.14
C THR A 51 0.40 -21.87 -6.02
N LYS A 52 -0.75 -22.54 -6.20
CA LYS A 52 -2.06 -21.94 -6.03
C LYS A 52 -2.25 -21.41 -4.61
N LEU A 53 -1.88 -22.19 -3.59
CA LEU A 53 -1.98 -21.78 -2.19
C LEU A 53 -1.10 -20.56 -1.87
N VAL A 54 0.12 -20.52 -2.38
CA VAL A 54 1.02 -19.37 -2.21
C VAL A 54 0.48 -18.14 -2.93
N TYR A 55 -0.04 -18.30 -4.15
CA TYR A 55 -0.66 -17.22 -4.91
C TYR A 55 -1.86 -16.63 -4.18
N GLU A 56 -2.79 -17.46 -3.71
CA GLU A 56 -3.96 -17.04 -2.94
C GLU A 56 -3.56 -16.33 -1.64
N SER A 57 -2.53 -16.84 -0.96
CA SER A 57 -2.00 -16.20 0.25
C SER A 57 -1.43 -14.81 -0.05
N ARG A 58 -0.71 -14.64 -1.16
CA ARG A 58 -0.20 -13.34 -1.61
C ARG A 58 -1.32 -12.35 -1.96
N GLN A 59 -2.38 -12.81 -2.62
CA GLN A 59 -3.55 -11.98 -2.91
C GLN A 59 -4.24 -11.51 -1.63
N GLU A 60 -4.42 -12.41 -0.66
CA GLU A 60 -5.06 -12.10 0.62
C GLU A 60 -4.29 -11.03 1.40
N VAL A 61 -2.97 -11.18 1.53
CA VAL A 61 -2.16 -10.22 2.29
C VAL A 61 -2.05 -8.88 1.58
N MET A 62 -1.97 -8.86 0.24
CA MET A 62 -2.02 -7.61 -0.52
C MET A 62 -3.35 -6.89 -0.30
N HIS A 63 -4.47 -7.61 -0.31
CA HIS A 63 -5.77 -7.03 -0.04
C HIS A 63 -5.84 -6.37 1.34
N ARG A 64 -5.36 -7.06 2.38
CA ARG A 64 -5.30 -6.54 3.76
C ARG A 64 -4.42 -5.29 3.87
N MET A 65 -3.23 -5.31 3.25
CA MET A 65 -2.33 -4.14 3.19
C MET A 65 -2.99 -2.94 2.50
N VAL A 66 -3.70 -3.17 1.40
CA VAL A 66 -4.44 -2.13 0.67
C VAL A 66 -5.56 -1.54 1.52
N GLN A 67 -6.33 -2.39 2.20
CA GLN A 67 -7.39 -1.93 3.11
C GLN A 67 -6.82 -1.05 4.23
N GLU A 68 -5.66 -1.44 4.79
CA GLU A 68 -4.99 -0.62 5.79
C GLU A 68 -4.53 0.73 5.23
N ALA A 69 -3.90 0.74 4.04
CA ALA A 69 -3.49 1.98 3.37
C ALA A 69 -4.69 2.91 3.12
N GLN A 70 -5.81 2.36 2.64
CA GLN A 70 -7.06 3.11 2.41
C GLN A 70 -7.63 3.67 3.71
N ARG A 71 -7.64 2.90 4.79
CA ARG A 71 -8.12 3.34 6.11
C ARG A 71 -7.32 4.53 6.65
N ARG A 72 -6.03 4.63 6.28
CA ARG A 72 -5.16 5.76 6.62
C ARG A 72 -5.28 6.95 5.66
N GLY A 73 -6.11 6.85 4.61
CA GLY A 73 -6.27 7.90 3.59
C GLY A 73 -5.23 7.84 2.46
N GLY A 74 -4.43 6.77 2.38
CA GLY A 74 -3.48 6.57 1.30
C GLY A 74 -4.17 6.24 -0.01
N ASN A 75 -3.60 6.71 -1.12
CA ASN A 75 -4.03 6.35 -2.48
C ASN A 75 -2.95 5.57 -3.26
N ALA A 76 -1.76 5.41 -2.66
CA ALA A 76 -0.69 4.57 -3.16
C ALA A 76 0.13 3.91 -2.03
N VAL A 77 0.84 2.83 -2.37
CA VAL A 77 1.85 2.18 -1.53
C VAL A 77 3.16 2.09 -2.31
N VAL A 78 4.25 2.58 -1.73
CA VAL A 78 5.61 2.53 -2.31
C VAL A 78 6.50 1.57 -1.50
N GLY A 79 7.60 1.14 -2.10
CA GLY A 79 8.56 0.25 -1.47
C GLY A 79 7.95 -1.12 -1.10
N MET A 80 6.90 -1.55 -1.81
CA MET A 80 6.14 -2.74 -1.44
C MET A 80 7.00 -4.00 -1.57
N ARG A 81 6.96 -4.85 -0.55
CA ARG A 81 7.68 -6.13 -0.50
C ARG A 81 6.78 -7.22 0.04
N PHE A 82 7.19 -8.45 -0.22
CA PHE A 82 6.70 -9.61 0.50
C PHE A 82 7.80 -10.14 1.40
N ASP A 83 7.40 -10.62 2.57
CA ASP A 83 8.21 -11.45 3.43
C ASP A 83 7.48 -12.76 3.74
N THR A 84 8.23 -13.80 4.06
CA THR A 84 7.70 -15.11 4.44
C THR A 84 8.53 -15.67 5.57
N GLY A 85 7.86 -16.12 6.63
CA GLY A 85 8.50 -16.72 7.80
C GLY A 85 7.93 -18.09 8.12
N GLU A 86 8.67 -18.90 8.85
CA GLU A 86 8.15 -20.12 9.47
C GLU A 86 7.79 -19.83 10.93
N ILE A 87 6.57 -20.20 11.33
CA ILE A 87 6.08 -20.08 12.70
C ILE A 87 5.94 -21.51 13.25
N ALA A 88 6.88 -21.90 14.12
CA ALA A 88 7.01 -23.28 14.58
C ALA A 88 7.11 -24.30 13.42
N ALA A 89 7.10 -25.59 13.72
CA ALA A 89 7.29 -26.63 12.70
C ALA A 89 6.09 -26.82 11.75
N SER A 90 4.98 -26.11 11.96
CA SER A 90 3.70 -26.44 11.30
C SER A 90 2.93 -25.25 10.75
N PHE A 91 3.51 -24.05 10.79
CA PHE A 91 2.88 -22.87 10.22
C PHE A 91 3.87 -22.04 9.43
N SER A 92 3.38 -21.38 8.38
CA SER A 92 4.13 -20.38 7.63
C SER A 92 3.37 -19.06 7.62
N GLU A 93 4.09 -17.98 7.77
CA GLU A 93 3.61 -16.62 7.61
C GLU A 93 3.89 -16.14 6.18
N VAL A 94 2.93 -15.42 5.62
CA VAL A 94 3.15 -14.55 4.47
C VAL A 94 2.78 -13.14 4.89
N CYS A 95 3.64 -12.17 4.63
CA CYS A 95 3.43 -10.76 4.90
C CYS A 95 3.65 -9.96 3.61
N ALA A 96 2.76 -9.00 3.33
CA ALA A 96 2.98 -7.93 2.37
C ALA A 96 3.06 -6.61 3.15
N TYR A 97 4.08 -5.82 2.89
CA TYR A 97 4.28 -4.53 3.57
C TYR A 97 4.82 -3.46 2.62
N GLY A 98 4.68 -2.20 3.02
CA GLY A 98 5.22 -1.05 2.31
C GLY A 98 4.89 0.26 3.03
N THR A 99 5.11 1.38 2.36
CA THR A 99 4.80 2.71 2.90
C THR A 99 3.56 3.27 2.21
N ALA A 100 2.50 3.54 2.97
CA ALA A 100 1.31 4.21 2.45
C ALA A 100 1.61 5.70 2.22
N VAL A 101 1.17 6.22 1.07
CA VAL A 101 1.38 7.60 0.67
C VAL A 101 0.13 8.17 -0.01
N VAL A 102 0.05 9.50 -0.06
CA VAL A 102 -0.85 10.23 -0.97
C VAL A 102 -0.01 10.73 -2.13
N VAL A 103 -0.43 10.42 -3.36
CA VAL A 103 0.21 10.88 -4.59
C VAL A 103 -0.75 11.63 -5.50
N SER A 104 -0.21 12.62 -6.20
CA SER A 104 -0.91 13.34 -7.28
C SER A 104 -0.14 13.18 -8.59
N PRO A 105 -0.84 12.97 -9.73
CA PRO A 105 -0.18 12.93 -11.04
C PRO A 105 0.41 14.31 -11.37
N ILE A 106 1.62 14.34 -11.92
CA ILE A 106 2.28 15.56 -12.38
C ILE A 106 1.66 15.99 -13.73
N PRO A 107 1.07 17.19 -13.84
CA PRO A 107 0.46 17.69 -15.08
C PRO A 107 1.46 17.88 -16.23
N ALA A 108 0.94 17.90 -17.46
CA ALA A 108 1.72 18.21 -18.66
C ALA A 108 2.49 19.53 -18.52
N GLY A 109 3.73 19.56 -19.00
CA GLY A 109 4.59 20.75 -18.99
C GLY A 109 5.32 21.00 -17.67
N GLN A 110 5.09 20.20 -16.62
CA GLN A 110 5.87 20.26 -15.38
C GLN A 110 7.07 19.29 -15.42
N PRO A 111 8.20 19.61 -14.76
CA PRO A 111 9.32 18.69 -14.63
C PRO A 111 8.90 17.34 -14.02
N GLY A 112 9.36 16.24 -14.62
CA GLY A 112 9.01 14.88 -14.18
C GLY A 112 7.65 14.38 -14.67
N ALA A 113 6.90 15.17 -15.45
CA ALA A 113 5.69 14.70 -16.11
C ALA A 113 6.00 13.57 -17.10
N THR A 114 5.12 12.57 -17.13
CA THR A 114 5.09 11.53 -18.16
C THR A 114 3.81 11.68 -18.98
N ALA A 115 3.76 11.04 -20.16
CA ALA A 115 2.53 11.00 -20.95
C ALA A 115 1.35 10.41 -20.13
N GLN A 116 1.63 9.39 -19.31
CA GLN A 116 0.65 8.78 -18.43
C GLN A 116 0.17 9.75 -17.34
N SER A 117 1.08 10.45 -16.66
CA SER A 117 0.71 11.38 -15.59
C SER A 117 -0.05 12.59 -16.12
N ALA A 118 0.35 13.11 -17.28
CA ALA A 118 -0.34 14.20 -17.96
C ALA A 118 -1.80 13.83 -18.25
N HIS A 119 -2.04 12.64 -18.80
CA HIS A 119 -3.39 12.14 -19.05
C HIS A 119 -4.18 11.96 -17.75
N GLN A 120 -3.58 11.35 -16.72
CA GLN A 120 -4.25 11.13 -15.44
C GLN A 120 -4.59 12.44 -14.72
N ALA A 121 -3.75 13.47 -14.83
CA ALA A 121 -4.03 14.80 -14.28
C ALA A 121 -5.22 15.50 -14.99
N GLN A 122 -5.48 15.20 -16.26
CA GLN A 122 -6.61 15.76 -17.02
C GLN A 122 -7.93 15.06 -16.69
N VAL A 123 -7.89 13.74 -16.47
CA VAL A 123 -9.09 12.92 -16.21
C VAL A 123 -9.38 12.77 -14.71
N ALA A 124 -8.46 13.20 -13.84
CA ALA A 124 -8.72 13.24 -12.41
C ALA A 124 -9.96 14.10 -12.14
N PRO A 125 -10.96 13.60 -11.39
CA PRO A 125 -12.03 14.46 -10.92
C PRO A 125 -11.40 15.65 -10.21
N PRO A 126 -11.95 16.88 -10.33
CA PRO A 126 -11.46 18.00 -9.56
C PRO A 126 -11.50 17.56 -8.10
N ALA A 127 -10.33 17.32 -7.50
CA ALA A 127 -10.22 17.00 -6.10
C ALA A 127 -11.04 18.06 -5.39
N ALA A 128 -12.01 17.64 -4.57
CA ALA A 128 -12.85 18.52 -3.80
C ALA A 128 -11.97 19.65 -3.30
N GLN A 129 -12.10 20.83 -3.93
CA GLN A 129 -11.42 22.03 -3.47
C GLN A 129 -11.86 22.09 -2.02
N GLN A 130 -10.94 21.84 -1.09
CA GLN A 130 -11.18 22.19 0.29
C GLN A 130 -11.63 23.66 0.20
N PRO A 131 -12.87 23.98 0.58
CA PRO A 131 -13.33 25.35 0.49
C PRO A 131 -12.29 26.17 1.23
N GLY A 132 -11.74 27.15 0.51
CA GLY A 132 -10.57 27.89 0.93
C GLY A 132 -10.68 28.21 2.41
N GLY A 133 -9.62 27.91 3.16
CA GLY A 133 -9.54 28.23 4.57
C GLY A 133 -10.03 29.66 4.74
N HIS A 134 -11.20 29.80 5.36
CA HIS A 134 -11.73 31.09 5.76
C HIS A 134 -10.61 31.75 6.55
N GLY A 135 -10.10 32.88 6.03
CA GLY A 135 -9.17 33.70 6.77
C GLY A 135 -9.75 33.91 8.15
N HIS A 136 -9.03 33.46 9.18
CA HIS A 136 -9.31 33.91 10.53
C HIS A 136 -9.14 35.43 10.53
N PRO A 137 -10.19 36.21 10.82
CA PRO A 137 -9.97 37.57 11.26
C PRO A 137 -9.40 37.52 12.69
N GLN A 138 -8.46 38.42 12.96
CA GLN A 138 -7.87 38.78 14.27
C GLN A 138 -6.65 37.93 14.65
N ASP A 139 -5.42 38.46 14.70
CA ASP A 139 -4.99 39.83 15.05
C ASP A 139 -5.80 40.39 16.23
N ALA A 140 -5.69 39.70 17.36
CA ALA A 140 -5.84 40.32 18.67
C ALA A 140 -4.88 39.59 19.62
N ALA A 141 -3.73 40.21 19.88
CA ALA A 141 -2.85 39.82 20.97
C ALA A 141 -3.66 39.84 22.28
N PRO A 142 -3.51 38.84 23.17
CA PRO A 142 -4.10 38.94 24.49
C PRO A 142 -3.39 40.04 25.28
N ASP A 143 -4.17 41.03 25.71
CA ASP A 143 -3.77 42.01 26.73
C ASP A 143 -3.11 41.27 27.91
N GLN A 144 -1.88 41.65 28.21
CA GLN A 144 -1.18 41.19 29.41
C GLN A 144 -1.89 41.78 30.64
N PRO A 145 -2.27 40.98 31.64
CA PRO A 145 -2.73 41.56 32.90
C PRO A 145 -1.52 42.11 33.67
N ALA A 146 -1.52 43.43 33.85
CA ALA A 146 -0.66 44.14 34.76
C ALA A 146 -1.13 43.91 36.20
N TRP A 147 -0.47 43.00 36.93
CA TRP A 147 -0.23 43.15 38.38
C TRP A 147 0.74 42.08 38.93
N ARG A 148 1.62 42.58 39.80
CA ARG A 148 2.31 41.99 40.97
C ARG A 148 2.51 40.48 41.07
#